data_AF-A0A1D8IL57-F1
#
_entry.id   AF-A0A1D8IL57-F1
#
_cell.length_a   1.000
_cell.length_b   1.000
_cell.length_c   1.000
_cell.angle_alpha   90.00
_cell.angle_beta   90.00
_cell.angle_gamma   90.00
#
_symmetry.space_group_name_H-M   'P 1'
#
loop_
_entity.id
_entity.type
_entity.pdbx_description
1 polymer ?
#
loop_
_entity_poly.entity_id
_entity_poly.type
_entity_poly.pdbx_seq_one_letter_code
_entity_poly.pdbx_strand_id
1 'polypeptide(L)' 'MGPAAVKAYLAERGRAPMSDLVHRFDSDPRALLGVLEFWMRRGKVRRLAGDACSGGVVEVAGLPVSRN' A
#
# COMPACT_ATOMS: atom_id res chain seq x y z
N MET A 1 12.41 3.48 9.25
CA MET A 1 11.44 3.96 8.23
C MET A 1 10.15 4.43 8.91
N GLY A 2 9.57 5.55 8.48
CA GLY A 2 8.32 6.08 9.06
C GLY A 2 7.07 5.69 8.28
N PRO A 3 5.90 5.55 8.93
CA PRO A 3 4.64 5.15 8.29
C PRO A 3 4.12 6.15 7.24
N ALA A 4 4.65 7.37 7.23
CA ALA A 4 4.33 8.41 6.25
C ALA A 4 4.98 8.16 4.87
N ALA A 5 6.15 7.54 4.81
CA ALA A 5 6.86 7.28 3.56
C ALA A 5 6.12 6.27 2.68
N VAL A 6 5.58 5.21 3.30
CA VAL A 6 4.76 4.19 2.63
C VAL A 6 3.49 4.83 2.06
N LYS A 7 2.85 5.71 2.84
CA LYS A 7 1.66 6.45 2.39
C LYS A 7 1.97 7.39 1.22
N ALA A 8 3.07 8.15 1.28
CA ALA A 8 3.46 9.04 0.19
C ALA A 8 3.73 8.26 -1.10
N TYR A 9 4.48 7.16 -1.00
CA TYR A 9 4.77 6.30 -2.15
C TYR A 9 3.51 5.68 -2.78
N LEU A 10 2.57 5.22 -1.94
CA LEU A 10 1.27 4.72 -2.43
C LEU A 10 0.42 5.85 -3.01
N ALA A 11 0.52 7.09 -2.51
CA ALA A 11 -0.21 8.23 -3.05
C ALA A 11 0.33 8.68 -4.41
N GLU A 12 1.65 8.62 -4.62
CA GLU A 12 2.29 8.93 -5.91
C GLU A 12 1.96 7.89 -6.98
N ARG A 13 1.92 6.60 -6.61
CA ARG A 13 1.65 5.50 -7.57
C ARG A 13 0.19 5.07 -7.66
N GLY A 14 -0.64 5.49 -6.71
CA GLY A 14 -2.03 5.04 -6.52
C GLY A 14 -2.14 3.61 -5.93
N ARG A 15 -1.39 2.66 -6.49
CA ARG A 15 -1.34 1.25 -6.06
C ARG A 15 0.07 0.68 -6.15
N ALA A 16 0.43 -0.21 -5.22
CA ALA A 16 1.69 -0.94 -5.26
C ALA A 16 1.51 -2.37 -4.72
N PRO A 17 2.15 -3.38 -5.33
CA PRO A 17 2.17 -4.72 -4.77
C PRO A 17 3.05 -4.76 -3.52
N MET A 18 2.72 -5.65 -2.59
CA MET A 18 3.47 -5.81 -1.34
C MET A 18 4.96 -6.08 -1.58
N SER A 19 5.29 -6.91 -2.58
CA SER A 19 6.68 -7.25 -2.93
C SER A 19 7.48 -6.02 -3.40
N ASP A 20 6.86 -5.10 -4.14
CA ASP A 20 7.52 -3.86 -4.56
C ASP A 20 7.84 -2.96 -3.37
N LEU A 21 6.93 -2.90 -2.38
CA LEU A 21 7.21 -2.18 -1.13
C LEU A 21 8.37 -2.82 -0.35
N VAL A 22 8.37 -4.15 -0.23
CA VAL A 22 9.46 -4.88 0.46
C VAL A 22 10.80 -4.62 -0.23
N HIS A 23 10.86 -4.71 -1.55
CA HIS A 23 12.09 -4.45 -2.31
C HIS A 23 12.50 -2.97 -2.30
N ARG A 24 11.55 -2.04 -2.44
CA ARG A 24 11.84 -0.60 -2.53
C ARG A 24 12.29 0.00 -1.21
N PHE A 25 11.79 -0.54 -0.11
CA PHE A 25 12.04 -0.07 1.23
C PHE A 25 12.94 -0.98 2.06
N ASP A 26 13.42 -2.08 1.45
CA ASP A 26 14.24 -3.12 2.10
C ASP A 26 13.69 -3.49 3.48
N SER A 27 12.36 -3.61 3.57
CA SER A 27 11.62 -3.69 4.83
C SER A 27 10.83 -4.97 4.89
N ASP A 28 10.78 -5.56 6.09
CA ASP A 28 10.11 -6.83 6.31
C ASP A 28 8.61 -6.74 5.96
N PRO A 29 8.06 -7.71 5.19
CA PRO A 29 6.65 -7.71 4.83
C PRO A 29 5.74 -7.67 6.05
N ARG A 30 6.14 -8.27 7.18
CA ARG A 30 5.33 -8.20 8.42
C ARG A 30 5.29 -6.79 9.01
N ALA A 31 6.41 -6.06 8.97
CA ALA A 31 6.47 -4.69 9.47
C ALA A 31 5.64 -3.74 8.60
N LEU A 32 5.74 -3.89 7.27
CA LEU A 32 4.90 -3.15 6.32
C LEU A 32 3.41 -3.47 6.49
N LEU A 33 3.06 -4.75 6.70
CA LEU A 33 1.67 -5.15 6.97
C LEU A 33 1.11 -4.46 8.21
N GLY A 34 1.88 -4.34 9.29
CA GLY A 34 1.44 -3.61 10.49
C GLY A 34 1.17 -2.13 10.23
N VAL A 35 2.02 -1.48 9.43
CA VAL A 35 1.83 -0.09 9.01
C VAL A 35 0.60 0.06 8.11
N LEU A 36 0.43 -0.85 7.15
CA LEU A 36 -0.71 -0.87 6.24
C LEU A 36 -2.02 -1.14 6.99
N GLU A 37 -2.05 -2.09 7.93
CA GLU A 37 -3.17 -2.37 8.85
C GLU A 37 -3.56 -1.13 9.65
N PHE A 38 -2.57 -0.42 10.20
CA PHE A 38 -2.82 0.83 10.92
C PHE A 38 -3.53 1.87 10.02
N TRP A 39 -3.12 1.99 8.76
CA TRP A 39 -3.77 2.89 7.80
C TRP A 39 -5.10 2.37 7.25
N MET A 40 -5.26 1.05 7.12
CA MET A 40 -6.52 0.41 6.73
C MET A 40 -7.59 0.64 7.79
N ARG A 41 -7.25 0.48 9.07
CA ARG A 41 -8.13 0.85 10.20
C ARG A 41 -8.52 2.33 10.19
N ARG A 42 -7.63 3.20 9.71
CA ARG A 42 -7.89 4.64 9.55
C ARG A 42 -8.66 4.99 8.27
N GLY A 43 -8.95 4.01 7.40
CA GLY A 43 -9.60 4.23 6.11
C GLY A 43 -8.76 5.00 5.08
N LYS A 44 -7.43 5.04 5.24
CA LYS A 44 -6.50 5.76 4.34
C LYS A 44 -5.86 4.86 3.29
N VAL A 45 -5.85 3.55 3.51
CA VAL A 45 -5.29 2.53 2.63
C VAL A 45 -6.32 1.40 2.55
N ARG A 46 -6.40 0.72 1.42
CA ARG A 46 -7.21 -0.49 1.27
C ARG A 46 -6.38 -1.56 0.58
N ARG A 47 -6.49 -2.79 1.05
CA ARG A 47 -5.94 -3.94 0.33
C ARG A 47 -6.92 -4.33 -0.76
N LEU A 48 -6.46 -4.27 -2.00
CA LEU A 48 -7.20 -4.80 -3.12
C LEU A 48 -6.76 -6.26 -3.29
N ALA A 49 -7.68 -7.18 -3.04
CA ALA A 49 -7.52 -8.55 -3.50
C ALA A 49 -7.72 -8.53 -5.03
N GLY A 50 -6.67 -8.17 -5.77
CA GLY A 50 -6.64 -8.31 -7.21
C GLY A 50 -6.72 -9.79 -7.55
N ASP A 51 -7.66 -10.14 -8.41
CA ASP A 51 -7.90 -11.50 -8.87
C ASP A 51 -6.65 -12.10 -9.53
N ALA A 52 -6.41 -13.37 -9.23
CA ALA A 52 -5.43 -14.31 -9.79
C ALA A 52 -3.93 -14.10 -9.49
N CYS A 53 -3.37 -15.09 -8.78
CA CYS A 53 -1.95 -15.38 -8.52
C CYS A 53 -1.22 -14.52 -7.47
N SER A 54 -1.45 -14.90 -6.20
CA SER A 54 -0.45 -14.95 -5.12
C SER A 54 0.23 -13.66 -4.64
N GLY A 55 -0.08 -12.48 -5.18
CA GLY A 55 0.52 -11.20 -4.79
C GLY A 55 -0.52 -10.15 -4.42
N GLY A 56 -0.84 -10.01 -3.14
CA GLY A 56 -1.78 -8.99 -2.68
C GLY A 56 -1.28 -7.57 -3.00
N VAL A 57 -2.13 -6.76 -3.64
CA VAL A 57 -1.85 -5.36 -3.98
C VAL A 57 -2.53 -4.42 -2.98
N VAL A 58 -1.88 -3.30 -2.67
CA VAL A 58 -2.40 -2.28 -1.75
C VAL A 58 -2.57 -0.94 -2.48
N GLU A 59 -3.67 -0.25 -2.21
CA GLU A 59 -3.99 1.07 -2.78
C GLU A 59 -4.25 2.10 -1.67
N VAL A 60 -4.08 3.39 -1.97
CA VAL A 60 -4.54 4.47 -1.07
C VAL A 60 -6.05 4.67 -1.19
N ALA A 61 -6.76 4.52 -0.07
CA ALA A 61 -8.17 4.86 0.03
C ALA A 61 -8.27 6.39 0.26
N GLY A 62 -8.45 7.15 -0.81
CA GLY A 62 -8.75 8.59 -0.68
C GLY A 62 -8.17 9.55 -1.70
N LEU A 63 -7.62 9.10 -2.84
CA LEU A 63 -7.48 10.02 -3.98
C LEU A 63 -8.80 10.01 -4.77
N PRO A 64 -9.41 11.17 -5.09
CA PRO A 64 -10.28 11.22 -6.25
C PRO A 64 -9.39 10.83 -7.44
N VAL A 65 -9.57 9.60 -7.94
CA VAL A 65 -9.02 9.23 -9.23
C VAL A 65 -9.71 10.14 -10.24
N SER A 66 -9.09 11.27 -10.56
CA SER A 66 -9.37 12.01 -11.78
C SER A 66 -9.00 11.06 -12.91
N ARG A 67 -10.01 10.29 -13.33
CA ARG A 67 -10.07 9.55 -14.58
C ARG A 67 -9.69 10.53 -15.70
N ASN A 68 -8.65 10.20 -16.45
CA ASN A 68 -8.50 10.63 -17.84
C ASN A 68 -8.81 9.42 -18.72
#